data_AF-A0A2A3F963-F1
#
_entry.id   AF-A0A2A3F963-F1
#
_cell.length_a   1.000
_cell.length_b   1.000
_cell.length_c   1.000
_cell.angle_alpha   90.00
_cell.angle_beta   90.00
_cell.angle_gamma   90.00
#
_symmetry.space_group_name_H-M   'P 1'
#
loop_
_entity.id
_entity.type
_entity.pdbx_description
1 polymer ?
#
loop_
_entity_poly.entity_id
_entity_poly.type
_entity_poly.pdbx_seq_one_letter_code
_entity_poly.pdbx_strand_id
1 'polypeptide(L)'
;MLHSVLTKTLYDQRRAFPAWVAGLALLVAMYVAIWPSVRDQPSMNQFLDQMPEAFRALFAMAGADMSTPVGYIQIELLSFMGPMLLLIYAVGAGAAAIAGEEERGTLDQLLATPLSRGRILTEKFGALTAGTVALSAVMGLALLGEGILADMDLPVGNVAAAMVHLALLALVFGALALAIGAVTGHPALSRSVPAVVAILAYVLNGLGPVVSWLAPWQRYSPFYQYAAHDPLRHGFSPAAAAVSALTVVVLLGIALVGFAHRDVMR
;
A
#
# COMPACT_ATOMS: atom_id res chain seq x y z
N MET A 1 -6.79 -10.44 -29.40
CA MET A 1 -5.32 -10.39 -29.19
C MET A 1 -5.03 -9.25 -28.25
N LEU A 2 -4.16 -9.42 -27.25
CA LEU A 2 -3.83 -8.34 -26.31
C LEU A 2 -2.79 -7.43 -26.97
N HIS A 3 -3.15 -6.18 -27.23
CA HIS A 3 -2.37 -5.26 -28.05
C HIS A 3 -1.22 -4.55 -27.30
N SER A 4 -1.11 -4.73 -25.98
CA SER A 4 -0.09 -4.08 -25.14
C SER A 4 0.41 -4.97 -24.00
N VAL A 5 1.62 -4.68 -23.48
CA VAL A 5 2.19 -5.34 -22.29
C VAL A 5 1.31 -5.06 -21.07
N LEU A 6 0.72 -3.86 -20.98
CA LEU A 6 -0.21 -3.50 -19.91
C LEU A 6 -1.43 -4.44 -19.90
N THR A 7 -2.12 -4.57 -21.04
CA THR A 7 -3.33 -5.42 -21.12
C THR A 7 -3.01 -6.89 -20.92
N LYS A 8 -1.85 -7.34 -21.41
CA LYS A 8 -1.35 -8.70 -21.13
C LYS A 8 -1.08 -8.92 -19.65
N THR A 9 -0.44 -7.98 -18.98
CA THR A 9 -0.10 -8.11 -17.55
C THR A 9 -1.35 -8.10 -16.68
N LEU A 10 -2.35 -7.28 -17.02
CA LEU A 10 -3.67 -7.34 -16.35
C LEU A 10 -4.38 -8.66 -16.61
N TYR A 11 -4.33 -9.15 -17.85
CA TYR A 11 -4.93 -10.43 -18.22
C TYR A 11 -4.29 -11.60 -17.48
N ASP A 12 -2.99 -11.59 -17.25
CA ASP A 12 -2.29 -12.65 -16.50
C ASP A 12 -2.69 -12.65 -15.02
N GLN A 13 -3.00 -11.48 -14.47
CA GLN A 13 -3.49 -11.35 -13.09
C GLN A 13 -4.96 -11.75 -12.92
N ARG A 14 -5.75 -11.93 -13.99
CA ARG A 14 -7.20 -12.12 -13.93
C ARG A 14 -7.68 -13.29 -13.06
N ARG A 15 -6.82 -14.29 -12.83
CA ARG A 15 -7.16 -15.45 -11.99
C ARG A 15 -6.91 -15.19 -10.51
N ALA A 16 -5.84 -14.46 -10.18
CA ALA A 16 -5.50 -14.11 -8.81
C ALA A 16 -6.28 -12.89 -8.31
N PHE A 17 -6.61 -11.95 -9.21
CA PHE A 17 -7.25 -10.68 -8.85
C PHE A 17 -8.61 -10.87 -8.14
N PRO A 18 -9.53 -11.76 -8.58
CA PRO A 18 -10.77 -12.01 -7.85
C PRO A 18 -10.55 -12.54 -6.43
N ALA A 19 -9.50 -13.33 -6.20
CA ALA A 19 -9.15 -13.81 -4.86
C ALA A 19 -8.68 -12.66 -3.95
N TRP A 20 -7.93 -11.70 -4.49
CA TRP A 20 -7.57 -10.46 -3.78
C TRP A 20 -8.80 -9.62 -3.46
N VAL A 21 -9.71 -9.44 -4.42
CA VAL A 21 -10.96 -8.70 -4.21
C VAL A 21 -11.80 -9.35 -3.12
N ALA A 22 -12.02 -10.66 -3.20
CA ALA A 22 -12.77 -11.41 -2.20
C ALA A 22 -12.09 -11.38 -0.82
N GLY A 23 -10.76 -11.53 -0.77
CA GLY A 23 -10.00 -11.48 0.49
C GLY A 23 -10.07 -10.10 1.16
N LEU A 24 -9.95 -9.02 0.41
CA LEU A 24 -10.08 -7.65 0.94
C LEU A 24 -11.50 -7.37 1.40
N ALA A 25 -12.52 -7.72 0.62
CA ALA A 25 -13.91 -7.55 1.02
C ALA A 25 -14.23 -8.36 2.29
N LEU A 26 -13.80 -9.62 2.36
CA LEU A 26 -14.00 -10.45 3.55
C LEU A 26 -13.26 -9.92 4.78
N LEU A 27 -12.06 -9.36 4.60
CA LEU A 27 -11.32 -8.72 5.69
C LEU A 27 -12.07 -7.49 6.21
N VAL A 28 -12.55 -6.63 5.32
CA VAL A 28 -13.36 -5.47 5.71
C VAL A 28 -14.62 -5.94 6.44
N ALA A 29 -15.29 -6.98 5.93
CA ALA A 29 -16.49 -7.53 6.53
C ALA A 29 -16.22 -8.07 7.93
N MET A 30 -15.07 -8.71 8.14
CA MET A 30 -14.63 -9.17 9.45
C MET A 30 -14.51 -7.99 10.43
N TYR A 31 -13.82 -6.91 10.06
CA TYR A 31 -13.66 -5.74 10.93
C TYR A 31 -14.97 -5.00 11.16
N VAL A 32 -15.80 -4.83 10.13
CA VAL A 32 -17.10 -4.18 10.21
C VAL A 32 -18.07 -5.01 11.07
N ALA A 33 -18.04 -6.34 10.98
CA ALA A 33 -18.87 -7.21 11.81
C ALA A 33 -18.52 -7.15 13.31
N ILE A 34 -17.28 -6.83 13.65
CA ILE A 34 -16.81 -6.70 15.04
C ILE A 34 -17.24 -5.36 15.66
N TRP A 35 -17.48 -4.32 14.86
CA TRP A 35 -17.79 -2.97 15.32
C TRP A 35 -18.91 -2.85 16.35
N PRO A 36 -20.08 -3.50 16.20
CA PRO A 36 -21.13 -3.43 17.22
C PRO A 36 -20.67 -3.88 18.60
N SER A 37 -19.77 -4.87 18.67
CA SER A 37 -19.23 -5.35 19.94
C SER A 37 -18.28 -4.34 20.60
N VAL A 38 -17.64 -3.48 19.82
CA VAL A 38 -16.71 -2.45 20.30
C VAL A 38 -17.46 -1.18 20.70
N ARG A 39 -18.38 -0.69 19.86
CA ARG A 39 -19.16 0.53 20.12
C ARG A 39 -20.03 0.41 21.38
N ASP A 40 -20.55 -0.79 21.67
CA ASP A 40 -21.50 -1.03 22.76
C ASP A 40 -20.78 -1.38 24.10
N GLN A 41 -19.43 -1.35 24.13
CA GLN A 41 -18.63 -1.61 25.33
C GLN A 41 -18.11 -0.33 26.00
N PRO A 42 -18.70 0.13 27.12
CA PRO A 42 -18.22 1.30 27.86
C PRO A 42 -16.87 1.09 28.59
N SER A 43 -16.36 -0.13 28.65
CA SER A 43 -15.10 -0.50 29.33
C SER A 43 -13.82 -0.14 28.56
N MET A 44 -13.92 0.21 27.26
CA MET A 44 -12.73 0.50 26.46
C MET A 44 -12.00 1.77 26.94
N ASN A 45 -12.74 2.79 27.36
CA ASN A 45 -12.16 4.02 27.90
C ASN A 45 -11.43 3.76 29.23
N GLN A 46 -11.97 2.89 30.09
CA GLN A 46 -11.29 2.50 31.34
C GLN A 46 -10.03 1.67 31.10
N PHE A 47 -9.98 0.90 30.01
CA PHE A 47 -8.80 0.12 29.63
C PHE A 47 -7.66 1.02 29.12
N LEU A 48 -7.99 2.04 28.31
CA LEU A 48 -7.04 3.07 27.91
C LEU A 48 -6.48 3.81 29.14
N ASP A 49 -7.31 4.13 30.13
CA ASP A 49 -6.93 4.76 31.40
C ASP A 49 -6.07 3.89 32.33
N GLN A 50 -5.82 2.63 31.96
CA GLN A 50 -4.88 1.74 32.67
C GLN A 50 -3.59 1.45 31.88
N MET A 51 -3.49 1.84 30.61
CA MET A 51 -2.29 1.62 29.79
C MET A 51 -1.11 2.52 30.19
N PRO A 52 0.14 2.02 30.10
CA PRO A 52 1.34 2.85 30.21
C PRO A 52 1.34 3.99 29.18
N GLU A 53 1.95 5.11 29.54
CA GLU A 53 1.93 6.35 28.75
C GLU A 53 2.42 6.16 27.30
N ALA A 54 3.41 5.29 27.10
CA ALA A 54 3.92 4.94 25.77
C ALA A 54 2.88 4.23 24.88
N PHE A 55 2.02 3.38 25.45
CA PHE A 55 0.94 2.71 24.71
C PHE A 55 -0.22 3.66 24.44
N ARG A 56 -0.58 4.53 25.40
CA ARG A 56 -1.56 5.60 25.18
C ARG A 56 -1.15 6.54 24.06
N ALA A 57 0.12 6.95 24.01
CA ALA A 57 0.61 7.83 22.97
C ALA A 57 0.46 7.21 21.58
N LEU A 58 0.69 5.89 21.45
CA LEU A 58 0.46 5.15 20.22
C LEU A 58 -1.03 5.12 19.81
N PHE A 59 -1.92 4.83 20.75
CA PHE A 59 -3.38 4.81 20.50
C PHE A 59 -3.95 6.21 20.22
N ALA A 60 -3.50 7.23 20.95
CA ALA A 60 -3.95 8.61 20.77
C ALA A 60 -3.56 9.18 19.41
N MET A 61 -2.36 8.82 18.90
CA MET A 61 -1.87 9.18 17.57
C MET A 61 -2.66 8.52 16.43
N ALA A 62 -3.20 7.32 16.65
CA ALA A 62 -3.93 6.58 15.63
C ALA A 62 -5.41 7.02 15.49
N GLY A 63 -5.83 8.05 16.21
CA GLY A 63 -7.23 8.50 16.27
C GLY A 63 -7.84 8.05 17.58
N ALA A 64 -7.63 8.85 18.63
CA ALA A 64 -7.82 8.56 20.06
C ALA A 64 -9.19 8.03 20.54
N ASP A 65 -10.14 7.73 19.65
CA ASP A 65 -11.47 7.27 20.03
C ASP A 65 -11.95 6.08 19.19
N MET A 66 -11.67 4.87 19.69
CA MET A 66 -12.16 3.60 19.15
C MET A 66 -13.68 3.43 19.32
N SER A 67 -14.35 4.30 20.09
CA SER A 67 -15.82 4.33 20.17
C SER A 67 -16.47 5.06 19.01
N THR A 68 -15.67 5.64 18.10
CA THR A 68 -16.14 6.21 16.82
C THR A 68 -15.84 5.28 15.65
N PRO A 69 -16.72 5.21 14.62
CA PRO A 69 -16.48 4.38 13.44
C PRO A 69 -15.15 4.73 12.74
N VAL A 70 -14.86 6.03 12.63
CA VAL A 70 -13.63 6.54 12.02
C VAL A 70 -12.39 6.09 12.77
N GLY A 71 -12.35 6.27 14.11
CA GLY A 71 -11.20 5.86 14.93
C GLY A 71 -11.00 4.35 14.95
N TYR A 72 -12.09 3.59 15.04
CA TYR A 72 -12.04 2.13 14.98
C TYR A 72 -11.44 1.62 13.67
N ILE A 73 -11.94 2.06 12.51
CA ILE A 73 -11.41 1.64 11.21
C ILE A 73 -9.97 2.11 11.02
N GLN A 74 -9.63 3.32 11.47
CA GLN A 74 -8.27 3.84 11.39
C GLN A 74 -7.29 2.96 12.16
N ILE A 75 -7.63 2.53 13.39
CA ILE A 75 -6.76 1.72 14.25
C ILE A 75 -6.72 0.26 13.78
N GLU A 76 -7.87 -0.38 13.64
CA GLU A 76 -7.94 -1.83 13.46
C GLU A 76 -7.58 -2.29 12.04
N LEU A 77 -8.01 -1.51 11.04
CA LEU A 77 -7.80 -1.87 9.65
C LEU A 77 -6.67 -1.07 9.02
N LEU A 78 -6.74 0.27 9.05
CA LEU A 78 -5.86 1.12 8.24
C LEU A 78 -4.48 1.33 8.86
N SER A 79 -4.30 1.15 10.16
CA SER A 79 -2.98 1.30 10.77
C SER A 79 -2.03 0.17 10.38
N PHE A 80 -2.53 -1.04 10.11
CA PHE A 80 -1.66 -2.20 9.84
C PHE A 80 -2.16 -3.11 8.72
N MET A 81 -3.33 -3.74 8.87
CA MET A 81 -3.81 -4.77 7.93
C MET A 81 -4.02 -4.27 6.50
N GLY A 82 -4.65 -3.10 6.34
CA GLY A 82 -4.90 -2.46 5.05
C GLY A 82 -3.59 -2.20 4.28
N PRO A 83 -2.64 -1.44 4.85
CA PRO A 83 -1.30 -1.28 4.30
C PRO A 83 -0.60 -2.61 4.01
N MET A 84 -0.61 -3.55 4.95
CA MET A 84 0.10 -4.82 4.79
C MET A 84 -0.35 -5.58 3.54
N LEU A 85 -1.65 -5.76 3.33
CA LEU A 85 -2.16 -6.50 2.17
C LEU A 85 -1.89 -5.79 0.84
N LEU A 86 -2.07 -4.48 0.79
CA LEU A 86 -1.80 -3.71 -0.43
C LEU A 86 -0.31 -3.63 -0.75
N LEU A 87 0.56 -3.61 0.26
CA LEU A 87 2.00 -3.73 0.09
C LEU A 87 2.39 -5.12 -0.42
N ILE A 88 1.81 -6.20 0.11
CA ILE A 88 2.06 -7.57 -0.39
C ILE A 88 1.72 -7.65 -1.88
N TYR A 89 0.55 -7.15 -2.28
CA TYR A 89 0.16 -7.10 -3.68
C TYR A 89 1.14 -6.25 -4.51
N ALA A 90 1.40 -5.01 -4.10
CA ALA A 90 2.19 -4.07 -4.90
C ALA A 90 3.66 -4.46 -5.02
N VAL A 91 4.29 -4.95 -3.93
CA VAL A 91 5.65 -5.50 -3.95
C VAL A 91 5.71 -6.75 -4.82
N GLY A 92 4.71 -7.65 -4.70
CA GLY A 92 4.63 -8.84 -5.52
C GLY A 92 4.53 -8.52 -7.02
N ALA A 93 3.63 -7.62 -7.40
CA ALA A 93 3.44 -7.18 -8.78
C ALA A 93 4.66 -6.40 -9.32
N GLY A 94 5.26 -5.52 -8.50
CA GLY A 94 6.48 -4.79 -8.85
C GLY A 94 7.67 -5.72 -9.08
N ALA A 95 7.85 -6.73 -8.22
CA ALA A 95 8.92 -7.71 -8.39
C ALA A 95 8.69 -8.66 -9.57
N ALA A 96 7.44 -9.01 -9.84
CA ALA A 96 7.07 -9.88 -10.96
C ALA A 96 7.23 -9.20 -12.33
N ALA A 97 7.34 -7.87 -12.38
CA ALA A 97 7.31 -7.08 -13.60
C ALA A 97 8.54 -7.26 -14.50
N ILE A 98 9.75 -7.29 -13.91
CA ILE A 98 11.02 -7.46 -14.63
C ILE A 98 11.76 -8.71 -14.11
N ALA A 99 12.19 -8.70 -12.84
CA ALA A 99 12.94 -9.82 -12.27
C ALA A 99 12.13 -11.13 -12.30
N GLY A 100 10.82 -11.07 -12.10
CA GLY A 100 9.97 -12.26 -12.25
C GLY A 100 9.86 -12.78 -13.69
N GLU A 101 9.97 -11.93 -14.72
CA GLU A 101 10.04 -12.40 -16.12
C GLU A 101 11.38 -13.12 -16.38
N GLU A 102 12.47 -12.67 -15.76
CA GLU A 102 13.77 -13.38 -15.84
C GLU A 102 13.73 -14.73 -15.12
N GLU A 103 13.15 -14.78 -13.93
CA GLU A 103 12.95 -16.02 -13.17
C GLU A 103 12.18 -17.07 -13.98
N ARG A 104 11.20 -16.62 -14.77
CA ARG A 104 10.36 -17.47 -15.62
C ARG A 104 10.99 -17.76 -16.99
N GLY A 105 12.14 -17.18 -17.32
CA GLY A 105 12.76 -17.29 -18.64
C GLY A 105 11.94 -16.64 -19.77
N THR A 106 11.04 -15.71 -19.43
CA THR A 106 10.15 -15.04 -20.38
C THR A 106 10.63 -13.64 -20.78
N LEU A 107 11.68 -13.11 -20.12
CA LEU A 107 12.22 -11.79 -20.44
C LEU A 107 12.78 -11.73 -21.87
N ASP A 108 13.51 -12.75 -22.33
CA ASP A 108 14.10 -12.76 -23.68
C ASP A 108 13.02 -12.71 -24.77
N GLN A 109 11.92 -13.44 -24.57
CA GLN A 109 10.76 -13.40 -25.48
C GLN A 109 10.12 -12.02 -25.52
N LEU A 110 10.04 -11.34 -24.38
CA LEU A 110 9.49 -9.99 -24.28
C LEU A 110 10.41 -8.96 -24.94
N LEU A 111 11.74 -9.10 -24.79
CA LEU A 111 12.73 -8.23 -25.41
C LEU A 111 12.91 -8.48 -26.91
N ALA A 112 12.52 -9.65 -27.42
CA ALA A 112 12.47 -9.94 -28.86
C ALA A 112 11.32 -9.21 -29.58
N THR A 113 10.35 -8.66 -28.83
CA THR A 113 9.31 -7.82 -29.42
C THR A 113 9.87 -6.46 -29.85
N PRO A 114 9.28 -5.76 -30.83
CA PRO A 114 9.75 -4.45 -31.29
C PRO A 114 9.46 -3.29 -30.30
N LEU A 115 9.30 -3.60 -29.01
CA LEU A 115 9.01 -2.64 -27.96
C LEU A 115 10.29 -2.19 -27.26
N SER A 116 10.40 -0.89 -26.98
CA SER A 116 11.53 -0.38 -26.21
C SER A 116 11.44 -0.86 -24.76
N ARG A 117 12.60 -1.05 -24.12
CA ARG A 117 12.71 -1.41 -22.69
C ARG A 117 11.95 -0.44 -21.79
N GLY A 118 12.05 0.86 -22.07
CA GLY A 118 11.32 1.91 -21.34
C GLY A 118 9.80 1.72 -21.46
N ARG A 119 9.29 1.44 -22.67
CA ARG A 119 7.87 1.18 -22.89
C ARG A 119 7.40 -0.04 -22.11
N ILE A 120 8.13 -1.16 -22.18
CA ILE A 120 7.83 -2.38 -21.41
C ILE A 120 7.71 -2.07 -19.92
N LEU A 121 8.71 -1.37 -19.35
CA LEU A 121 8.74 -1.04 -17.93
C LEU A 121 7.58 -0.13 -17.53
N THR A 122 7.31 0.93 -18.30
CA THR A 122 6.19 1.85 -18.01
C THR A 122 4.83 1.16 -18.13
N GLU A 123 4.64 0.26 -19.09
CA GLU A 123 3.39 -0.50 -19.23
C GLU A 123 3.20 -1.52 -18.10
N LYS A 124 4.28 -2.17 -17.64
CA LYS A 124 4.27 -3.02 -16.44
C LYS A 124 3.94 -2.22 -15.18
N PHE A 125 4.54 -1.04 -15.02
CA PHE A 125 4.20 -0.13 -13.92
C PHE A 125 2.75 0.37 -14.01
N GLY A 126 2.24 0.62 -15.21
CA GLY A 126 0.83 0.95 -15.43
C GLY A 126 -0.12 -0.16 -14.97
N ALA A 127 0.24 -1.43 -15.23
CA ALA A 127 -0.54 -2.58 -14.74
C ALA A 127 -0.48 -2.74 -13.21
N LEU A 128 0.70 -2.53 -12.60
CA LEU A 128 0.86 -2.43 -11.13
C LEU A 128 -0.05 -1.34 -10.57
N THR A 129 0.00 -0.15 -11.16
CA THR A 129 -0.77 1.02 -10.72
C THR A 129 -2.27 0.78 -10.80
N ALA A 130 -2.75 0.28 -11.94
CA ALA A 130 -4.15 -0.04 -12.13
C ALA A 130 -4.65 -1.08 -11.11
N GLY A 131 -3.88 -2.13 -10.86
CA GLY A 131 -4.23 -3.14 -9.88
C GLY A 131 -4.23 -2.62 -8.44
N THR A 132 -3.23 -1.84 -8.05
CA THR A 132 -3.16 -1.23 -6.71
C THR A 132 -4.32 -0.26 -6.47
N VAL A 133 -4.61 0.61 -7.44
CA VAL A 133 -5.73 1.55 -7.36
C VAL A 133 -7.06 0.80 -7.28
N ALA A 134 -7.24 -0.26 -8.09
CA ALA A 134 -8.45 -1.06 -8.08
C ALA A 134 -8.64 -1.78 -6.74
N LEU A 135 -7.61 -2.40 -6.16
CA LEU A 135 -7.71 -3.06 -4.86
C LEU A 135 -7.94 -2.07 -3.71
N SER A 136 -7.33 -0.89 -3.77
CA SER A 136 -7.62 0.16 -2.79
C SER A 136 -9.04 0.69 -2.94
N ALA A 137 -9.55 0.85 -4.16
CA ALA A 137 -10.94 1.23 -4.41
C ALA A 137 -11.90 0.16 -3.90
N VAL A 138 -11.60 -1.14 -4.10
CA VAL A 138 -12.38 -2.25 -3.55
C VAL A 138 -12.48 -2.17 -2.04
N MET A 139 -11.37 -1.94 -1.34
CA MET A 139 -11.38 -1.79 0.12
C MET A 139 -12.20 -0.57 0.58
N GLY A 140 -12.09 0.57 -0.12
CA GLY A 140 -12.93 1.74 0.16
C GLY A 140 -14.42 1.49 -0.09
N LEU A 141 -14.77 0.83 -1.19
CA LEU A 141 -16.15 0.48 -1.53
C LEU A 141 -16.73 -0.56 -0.56
N ALA A 142 -15.93 -1.53 -0.12
CA ALA A 142 -16.32 -2.47 0.91
C ALA A 142 -16.57 -1.74 2.23
N LEU A 143 -15.67 -0.82 2.64
CA LEU A 143 -15.85 -0.02 3.87
C LEU A 143 -17.14 0.80 3.83
N LEU A 144 -17.45 1.45 2.72
CA LEU A 144 -18.68 2.22 2.56
C LEU A 144 -19.90 1.32 2.52
N GLY A 145 -19.89 0.27 1.70
CA GLY A 145 -21.04 -0.62 1.52
C GLY A 145 -21.38 -1.41 2.77
N GLU A 146 -20.38 -1.98 3.43
CA GLU A 146 -20.55 -2.79 4.64
C GLU A 146 -20.71 -1.90 5.87
N GLY A 147 -20.03 -0.75 5.92
CA GLY A 147 -20.19 0.23 7.00
C GLY A 147 -21.63 0.72 7.14
N ILE A 148 -22.35 0.91 6.01
CA ILE A 148 -23.79 1.23 6.03
C ILE A 148 -24.60 0.12 6.71
N LEU A 149 -24.25 -1.15 6.51
CA LEU A 149 -24.94 -2.29 7.13
C LEU A 149 -24.69 -2.37 8.65
N ALA A 150 -23.59 -1.80 9.13
CA ALA A 150 -23.19 -1.78 10.53
C ALA A 150 -23.41 -0.44 11.24
N ASP A 151 -24.18 0.47 10.62
CA ASP A 151 -24.48 1.82 11.16
C ASP A 151 -23.21 2.63 11.47
N MET A 152 -22.21 2.52 10.59
CA MET A 152 -20.97 3.31 10.65
C MET A 152 -21.11 4.60 9.84
N ASP A 153 -20.99 5.74 10.51
CA ASP A 153 -20.88 7.03 9.83
C ASP A 153 -19.43 7.26 9.34
N LEU A 154 -19.20 6.93 8.07
CA LEU A 154 -17.92 7.12 7.39
C LEU A 154 -18.08 8.14 6.24
N PRO A 155 -17.45 9.33 6.33
CA PRO A 155 -17.54 10.32 5.26
C PRO A 155 -16.92 9.80 3.97
N VAL A 156 -17.70 9.72 2.89
CA VAL A 156 -17.28 9.17 1.58
C VAL A 156 -16.01 9.85 1.06
N GLY A 157 -15.93 11.18 1.16
CA GLY A 157 -14.76 11.94 0.73
C GLY A 157 -13.49 11.59 1.50
N ASN A 158 -13.62 11.29 2.80
CA ASN A 158 -12.50 10.94 3.65
C ASN A 158 -12.05 9.49 3.43
N VAL A 159 -13.00 8.56 3.22
CA VAL A 159 -12.68 7.19 2.81
C VAL A 159 -11.93 7.19 1.47
N ALA A 160 -12.39 7.96 0.49
CA ALA A 160 -11.69 8.12 -0.79
C ALA A 160 -10.28 8.71 -0.59
N ALA A 161 -10.13 9.73 0.26
CA ALA A 161 -8.83 10.30 0.59
C ALA A 161 -7.87 9.26 1.22
N ALA A 162 -8.36 8.47 2.17
CA ALA A 162 -7.59 7.40 2.81
C ALA A 162 -7.16 6.33 1.80
N MET A 163 -8.04 5.93 0.89
CA MET A 163 -7.72 4.97 -0.17
C MET A 163 -6.68 5.53 -1.14
N VAL A 164 -6.73 6.81 -1.49
CA VAL A 164 -5.69 7.43 -2.32
C VAL A 164 -4.33 7.39 -1.63
N HIS A 165 -4.25 7.76 -0.35
CA HIS A 165 -2.98 7.71 0.40
C HIS A 165 -2.47 6.28 0.56
N LEU A 166 -3.37 5.31 0.77
CA LEU A 166 -3.04 3.90 0.86
C LEU A 166 -2.50 3.34 -0.46
N ALA A 167 -3.15 3.69 -1.58
CA ALA A 167 -2.67 3.33 -2.92
C ALA A 167 -1.29 3.94 -3.18
N LEU A 168 -1.07 5.22 -2.84
CA LEU A 168 0.24 5.88 -2.99
C LEU A 168 1.33 5.20 -2.16
N LEU A 169 1.03 4.85 -0.90
CA LEU A 169 1.95 4.09 -0.05
C LEU A 169 2.34 2.77 -0.71
N ALA A 170 1.35 2.00 -1.16
CA ALA A 170 1.59 0.73 -1.84
C ALA A 170 2.40 0.92 -3.13
N LEU A 171 2.14 1.99 -3.90
CA LEU A 171 2.90 2.31 -5.11
C LEU A 171 4.35 2.69 -4.81
N VAL A 172 4.66 3.36 -3.70
CA VAL A 172 6.05 3.61 -3.29
C VAL A 172 6.81 2.29 -3.14
N PHE A 173 6.24 1.31 -2.43
CA PHE A 173 6.88 0.01 -2.23
C PHE A 173 6.86 -0.87 -3.48
N GLY A 174 5.81 -0.81 -4.29
CA GLY A 174 5.75 -1.50 -5.58
C GLY A 174 6.76 -0.93 -6.60
N ALA A 175 6.94 0.39 -6.64
CA ALA A 175 7.95 1.04 -7.45
C ALA A 175 9.37 0.73 -6.95
N LEU A 176 9.59 0.62 -5.64
CA LEU A 176 10.85 0.17 -5.07
C LEU A 176 11.17 -1.27 -5.47
N ALA A 177 10.19 -2.17 -5.39
CA ALA A 177 10.32 -3.56 -5.85
C ALA A 177 10.69 -3.62 -7.34
N LEU A 178 9.97 -2.86 -8.17
CA LEU A 178 10.23 -2.74 -9.60
C LEU A 178 11.64 -2.21 -9.87
N ALA A 179 12.06 -1.14 -9.19
CA ALA A 179 13.38 -0.54 -9.36
C ALA A 179 14.50 -1.52 -9.02
N ILE A 180 14.38 -2.24 -7.90
CA ILE A 180 15.36 -3.27 -7.51
C ILE A 180 15.37 -4.41 -8.53
N GLY A 181 14.20 -4.86 -9.00
CA GLY A 181 14.11 -5.90 -10.01
C GLY A 181 14.69 -5.47 -11.37
N ALA A 182 14.49 -4.22 -11.75
CA ALA A 182 15.02 -3.62 -12.97
C ALA A 182 16.54 -3.41 -12.92
N VAL A 183 17.09 -3.04 -11.77
CA VAL A 183 18.54 -2.84 -11.58
C VAL A 183 19.26 -4.17 -11.42
N THR A 184 18.74 -5.06 -10.57
CA THR A 184 19.49 -6.26 -10.15
C THR A 184 19.17 -7.50 -10.95
N GLY A 185 17.93 -7.64 -11.45
CA GLY A 185 17.44 -8.86 -12.08
C GLY A 185 17.22 -10.02 -11.10
N HIS A 186 17.33 -9.76 -9.80
CA HIS A 186 17.20 -10.79 -8.77
C HIS A 186 15.80 -10.74 -8.12
N PRO A 187 14.93 -11.73 -8.36
CA PRO A 187 13.56 -11.74 -7.82
C PRO A 187 13.54 -11.74 -6.29
N ALA A 188 14.51 -12.43 -5.67
CA ALA A 188 14.63 -12.49 -4.22
C ALA A 188 14.87 -11.09 -3.62
N LEU A 189 15.84 -10.32 -4.15
CA LEU A 189 16.11 -8.95 -3.69
C LEU A 189 14.94 -8.01 -3.97
N SER A 190 14.32 -8.16 -5.14
CA SER A 190 13.17 -7.36 -5.57
C SER A 190 11.95 -7.54 -4.68
N ARG A 191 11.80 -8.69 -3.99
CA ARG A 191 10.74 -8.93 -2.99
C ARG A 191 11.19 -8.60 -1.56
N SER A 192 12.39 -9.02 -1.17
CA SER A 192 12.83 -8.97 0.23
C SER A 192 13.20 -7.56 0.69
N VAL A 193 13.90 -6.79 -0.14
CA VAL A 193 14.36 -5.44 0.24
C VAL A 193 13.17 -4.50 0.47
N PRO A 194 12.17 -4.37 -0.42
CA PRO A 194 11.01 -3.53 -0.16
C PRO A 194 10.22 -3.96 1.09
N ALA A 195 10.11 -5.28 1.34
CA ALA A 195 9.45 -5.80 2.52
C ALA A 195 10.18 -5.39 3.83
N VAL A 196 11.51 -5.53 3.87
CA VAL A 196 12.32 -5.09 5.02
C VAL A 196 12.23 -3.58 5.19
N VAL A 197 12.33 -2.81 4.10
CA VAL A 197 12.20 -1.34 4.14
C VAL A 197 10.81 -0.93 4.63
N ALA A 198 9.76 -1.64 4.26
CA ALA A 198 8.40 -1.38 4.74
C ALA A 198 8.28 -1.60 6.24
N ILE A 199 8.83 -2.70 6.77
CA ILE A 199 8.83 -2.98 8.21
C ILE A 199 9.59 -1.88 8.97
N LEU A 200 10.79 -1.52 8.49
CA LEU A 200 11.59 -0.45 9.11
C LEU A 200 10.88 0.90 9.05
N ALA A 201 10.25 1.23 7.92
CA ALA A 201 9.49 2.46 7.75
C ALA A 201 8.25 2.54 8.64
N TYR A 202 7.56 1.39 8.84
CA TYR A 202 6.43 1.26 9.77
C TYR A 202 6.88 1.47 11.21
N VAL A 203 7.93 0.78 11.64
CA VAL A 203 8.51 0.93 12.99
C VAL A 203 8.99 2.36 13.23
N LEU A 204 9.68 2.96 12.27
CA LEU A 204 10.12 4.35 12.33
C LEU A 204 8.92 5.31 12.49
N ASN A 205 7.82 5.06 11.78
CA ASN A 205 6.62 5.90 11.89
C ASN A 205 5.93 5.73 13.25
N GLY A 206 5.76 4.49 13.73
CA GLY A 206 5.09 4.20 14.99
C GLY A 206 5.89 4.61 16.23
N LEU A 207 7.21 4.46 16.21
CA LEU A 207 8.09 4.78 17.35
C LEU A 207 8.62 6.22 17.34
N GLY A 208 8.58 6.91 16.19
CA GLY A 208 9.06 8.29 16.04
C GLY A 208 8.60 9.27 17.13
N PRO A 209 7.33 9.28 17.55
CA PRO A 209 6.84 10.18 18.60
C PRO A 209 7.31 9.80 20.01
N VAL A 210 7.58 8.51 20.25
CA VAL A 210 7.95 7.98 21.57
C VAL A 210 9.47 8.03 21.78
N VAL A 211 10.23 7.94 20.69
CA VAL A 211 11.69 7.84 20.70
C VAL A 211 12.30 9.09 20.09
N SER A 212 12.84 9.98 20.94
CA SER A 212 13.31 11.31 20.54
C SER A 212 14.33 11.33 19.40
N TRP A 213 15.22 10.33 19.31
CA TRP A 213 16.21 10.25 18.24
C TRP A 213 15.61 9.80 16.89
N LEU A 214 14.44 9.15 16.90
CA LEU A 214 13.71 8.74 15.69
C LEU A 214 12.81 9.87 15.15
N ALA A 215 12.36 10.79 16.00
CA ALA A 215 11.43 11.87 15.63
C ALA A 215 11.85 12.67 14.38
N PRO A 216 13.13 13.09 14.19
CA PRO A 216 13.53 13.85 12.99
C PRO A 216 13.45 13.03 11.69
N TRP A 217 13.53 11.70 11.80
CA TRP A 217 13.56 10.78 10.67
C TRP A 217 12.16 10.38 10.22
N GLN A 218 11.16 10.49 11.10
CA GLN A 218 9.79 10.08 10.86
C GLN A 218 9.21 10.67 9.56
N ARG A 219 9.48 11.96 9.29
CA ARG A 219 9.00 12.67 8.09
C ARG A 219 9.45 12.06 6.75
N TYR A 220 10.54 11.31 6.74
CA TYR A 220 11.06 10.64 5.55
C TYR A 220 10.45 9.24 5.34
N SER A 221 9.72 8.71 6.33
CA SER A 221 9.03 7.45 6.18
C SER A 221 7.85 7.58 5.19
N PRO A 222 7.70 6.67 4.20
CA PRO A 222 6.49 6.59 3.41
C PRO A 222 5.22 6.45 4.26
N PHE A 223 5.31 5.75 5.41
CA PHE A 223 4.19 5.63 6.35
C PHE A 223 3.81 6.95 7.01
N TYR A 224 4.72 7.92 7.14
CA TYR A 224 4.37 9.25 7.61
C TYR A 224 3.50 10.00 6.60
N GLN A 225 3.82 9.90 5.32
CA GLN A 225 3.01 10.50 4.26
C GLN A 225 1.63 9.84 4.18
N TYR A 226 1.55 8.56 4.49
CA TYR A 226 0.28 7.84 4.58
C TYR A 226 -0.58 8.25 5.80
N ALA A 227 0.00 8.23 7.01
CA ALA A 227 -0.77 8.25 8.25
C ALA A 227 -0.83 9.62 8.95
N ALA A 228 0.20 10.46 8.85
CA ALA A 228 0.37 11.61 9.74
C ALA A 228 -0.71 12.71 9.58
N HIS A 229 -1.40 12.74 8.43
CA HIS A 229 -2.45 13.72 8.15
C HIS A 229 -3.86 13.20 8.48
N ASP A 230 -3.96 11.95 8.97
CA ASP A 230 -5.22 11.27 9.29
C ASP A 230 -6.31 11.50 8.23
N PRO A 231 -6.17 10.91 7.02
CA PRO A 231 -7.06 11.20 5.90
C PRO A 231 -8.51 10.79 6.13
N LEU A 232 -8.76 9.81 7.01
CA LEU A 232 -10.12 9.43 7.38
C LEU A 232 -10.83 10.50 8.21
N ARG A 233 -10.08 11.33 8.94
CA ARG A 233 -10.65 12.41 9.75
C ARG A 233 -10.61 13.77 9.06
N HIS A 234 -9.48 14.10 8.41
CA HIS A 234 -9.24 15.43 7.84
C HIS A 234 -9.35 15.49 6.31
N GLY A 235 -9.53 14.35 5.64
CA GLY A 235 -9.61 14.28 4.19
C GLY A 235 -8.26 14.30 3.48
N PHE A 236 -8.26 14.73 2.23
CA PHE A 236 -7.09 14.61 1.36
C PHE A 236 -5.98 15.59 1.72
N SER A 237 -4.74 15.10 1.90
CA SER A 237 -3.53 15.92 2.05
C SER A 237 -2.76 16.02 0.72
N PRO A 238 -2.80 17.18 0.01
CA PRO A 238 -2.06 17.36 -1.23
C PRO A 238 -0.55 17.28 -1.03
N ALA A 239 -0.04 17.76 0.11
CA ALA A 239 1.39 17.75 0.41
C ALA A 239 1.92 16.32 0.55
N ALA A 240 1.23 15.47 1.31
CA ALA A 240 1.63 14.08 1.50
C ALA A 240 1.51 13.25 0.21
N ALA A 241 0.44 13.52 -0.56
CA ALA A 241 0.26 12.90 -1.86
C ALA A 241 1.37 13.29 -2.85
N ALA A 242 1.77 14.56 -2.87
CA ALA A 242 2.84 15.06 -3.73
C ALA A 242 4.21 14.42 -3.38
N VAL A 243 4.54 14.30 -2.09
CA VAL A 243 5.79 13.64 -1.64
C VAL A 243 5.79 12.17 -2.04
N SER A 244 4.68 11.46 -1.85
CA SER A 244 4.56 10.05 -2.23
C SER A 244 4.68 9.86 -3.75
N ALA A 245 3.98 10.70 -4.53
CA ALA A 245 4.05 10.67 -5.99
C ALA A 245 5.46 10.99 -6.51
N LEU A 246 6.14 11.98 -5.93
CA LEU A 246 7.53 12.30 -6.27
C LEU A 246 8.46 11.11 -5.97
N THR A 247 8.27 10.44 -4.84
CA THR A 247 9.04 9.24 -4.47
C THR A 247 8.85 8.14 -5.51
N VAL A 248 7.61 7.89 -5.94
CA VAL A 248 7.29 6.93 -7.02
C VAL A 248 8.00 7.32 -8.33
N VAL A 249 7.95 8.59 -8.72
CA VAL A 249 8.60 9.10 -9.95
C VAL A 249 10.12 8.90 -9.90
N VAL A 250 10.76 9.19 -8.77
CA VAL A 250 12.20 8.97 -8.58
C VAL A 250 12.55 7.48 -8.71
N LEU A 251 11.79 6.60 -8.05
CA LEU A 251 12.00 5.15 -8.13
C LEU A 251 11.79 4.62 -9.55
N LEU A 252 10.82 5.15 -10.29
CA LEU A 252 10.63 4.83 -11.70
C LEU A 252 11.79 5.30 -12.57
N GLY A 253 12.34 6.49 -12.30
CA GLY A 253 13.56 6.97 -12.96
C GLY A 253 14.72 6.00 -12.75
N ILE A 254 14.93 5.55 -11.50
CA ILE A 254 15.94 4.54 -11.17
C ILE A 254 15.69 3.23 -11.92
N ALA A 255 14.43 2.77 -11.97
CA ALA A 255 14.05 1.55 -12.68
C ALA A 255 14.34 1.65 -14.19
N LEU A 256 13.99 2.79 -14.81
CA LEU A 256 14.21 3.05 -16.23
C LEU A 256 15.70 3.07 -16.59
N VAL A 257 16.50 3.83 -15.82
CA VAL A 257 17.96 3.92 -16.02
C VAL A 257 18.61 2.56 -15.78
N GLY A 258 18.24 1.88 -14.69
CA GLY A 258 18.75 0.55 -14.35
C GLY A 258 18.47 -0.48 -15.45
N PHE A 259 17.24 -0.53 -15.95
CA PHE A 259 16.87 -1.49 -16.99
C PHE A 259 17.48 -1.17 -18.37
N ALA A 260 17.74 0.12 -18.65
CA ALA A 260 18.39 0.53 -19.89
C ALA A 260 19.87 0.15 -19.93
N HIS A 261 20.59 0.28 -18.81
CA HIS A 261 22.03 0.01 -18.74
C HIS A 261 22.40 -1.42 -18.40
N ARG A 262 21.46 -2.24 -17.92
CA ARG A 262 21.73 -3.65 -17.59
C ARG A 262 21.84 -4.51 -18.85
N ASP A 263 22.88 -5.34 -18.92
CA ASP A 263 22.98 -6.41 -19.89
C ASP A 263 22.01 -7.54 -19.52
N VAL A 264 21.06 -7.80 -20.41
CA VAL A 264 19.93 -8.73 -20.19
C VAL A 264 19.86 -9.86 -21.21
N MET A 265 20.74 -9.88 -22.21
CA MET A 265 20.86 -11.03 -23.12
C MET A 265 21.94 -11.98 -22.59
N ARG A 266 21.56 -13.23 -22.35
CA ARG A 266 22.48 -14.36 -22.09
C ARG A 266 22.41 -15.37 -23.21
#